data_AF-A0A7C6F178-F1
#
_entry.id   AF-A0A7C6F178-F1
#
_cell.length_a   1.000
_cell.length_b   1.000
_cell.length_c   1.000
_cell.angle_alpha   90.00
_cell.angle_beta   90.00
_cell.angle_gamma   90.00
#
_symmetry.space_group_name_H-M   'P 1'
#
loop_
_entity.id
_entity.type
_entity.pdbx_description
1 polymer ?
#
loop_
_entity_poly.entity_id
_entity_poly.type
_entity_poly.pdbx_seq_one_letter_code
_entity_poly.pdbx_strand_id
1 'polypeptide(L)'
;MCFHGSNRFSLAMLLVLGTAHIPSAIEANEATAPPWQVLYQGDEATGSQVIALWQFLPGRELEDNSGHGHDLRLRGQSRFVAGGVFGNCLECFRSTGESDTANGAVVKNHPAL
;
A
#
# COMPACT_ATOMS: atom_id res chain seq x y z
N MET A 1 66.16 26.86 -48.49
CA MET A 1 65.06 26.66 -47.51
C MET A 1 63.86 26.12 -48.27
N CYS A 2 63.08 25.25 -47.61
CA CYS A 2 62.47 24.04 -48.16
C CYS A 2 61.18 24.19 -49.01
N PHE A 3 60.89 23.05 -49.65
CA PHE A 3 59.85 22.64 -50.59
C PHE A 3 58.37 22.73 -50.13
N HIS A 4 57.50 22.75 -51.15
CA HIS A 4 56.07 22.36 -51.17
C HIS A 4 55.76 21.04 -50.43
N GLY A 5 54.55 20.92 -49.86
CA GLY A 5 54.03 19.66 -49.30
C GLY A 5 52.50 19.56 -49.29
N SER A 6 51.99 18.53 -49.96
CA SER A 6 50.60 18.26 -50.33
C SER A 6 49.77 17.47 -49.29
N ASN A 7 48.46 17.71 -49.32
CA ASN A 7 47.31 16.75 -49.31
C ASN A 7 47.42 15.43 -48.52
N ARG A 8 46.50 15.17 -47.57
CA ARG A 8 46.04 13.80 -47.22
C ARG A 8 44.56 13.75 -46.82
N PHE A 9 43.78 13.12 -47.70
CA PHE A 9 42.45 12.55 -47.46
C PHE A 9 42.48 11.52 -46.31
N SER A 10 41.42 11.46 -45.50
CA SER A 10 41.07 10.22 -44.77
C SER A 10 39.57 10.02 -44.75
N LEU A 11 39.21 8.90 -45.38
CA LEU A 11 37.92 8.25 -45.51
C LEU A 11 37.58 7.57 -44.17
N ALA A 12 36.34 7.69 -43.69
CA ALA A 12 35.76 6.71 -42.76
C ALA A 12 34.24 6.65 -42.96
N MET A 13 33.84 5.77 -43.86
CA MET A 13 32.47 5.35 -44.13
C MET A 13 32.02 4.39 -43.02
N LEU A 14 31.05 4.79 -42.20
CA LEU A 14 30.48 3.98 -41.12
C LEU A 14 29.16 3.34 -41.59
N LEU A 15 29.20 2.04 -41.86
CA LEU A 15 28.03 1.23 -42.23
C LEU A 15 27.29 0.78 -40.95
N VAL A 16 26.11 1.35 -40.67
CA VAL A 16 25.25 0.91 -39.55
C VAL A 16 24.28 -0.15 -40.06
N LEU A 17 24.53 -1.41 -39.70
CA LEU A 17 23.58 -2.51 -39.84
C LEU A 17 22.49 -2.38 -38.76
N GLY A 18 21.29 -1.97 -39.18
CA GLY A 18 20.10 -1.93 -38.32
C GLY A 18 19.44 -3.30 -38.24
N THR A 19 19.65 -4.03 -37.13
CA THR A 19 18.82 -5.19 -36.77
C THR A 19 17.58 -4.69 -36.03
N ALA A 20 16.42 -4.76 -36.68
CA ALA A 20 15.13 -4.51 -36.05
C ALA A 20 14.82 -5.62 -35.03
N HIS A 21 14.95 -5.30 -33.74
CA HIS A 21 14.45 -6.15 -32.66
C HIS A 21 12.95 -5.90 -32.50
N ILE A 22 12.15 -6.94 -32.73
CA ILE A 22 10.71 -6.96 -32.40
C ILE A 22 10.61 -7.27 -30.90
N PRO A 23 10.15 -6.35 -30.03
CA PRO A 23 9.79 -6.74 -28.68
C PRO A 23 8.48 -7.53 -28.72
N SER A 24 8.54 -8.84 -28.45
CA SER A 24 7.36 -9.62 -28.06
C SER A 24 6.95 -9.17 -26.65
N ALA A 25 5.84 -8.45 -26.55
CA ALA A 25 5.17 -8.22 -25.28
C ALA A 25 4.44 -9.51 -24.89
N ILE A 26 4.97 -10.21 -23.89
CA ILE A 26 4.23 -11.25 -23.18
C ILE A 26 3.30 -10.51 -22.22
N GLU A 27 2.01 -10.46 -22.53
CA GLU A 27 1.00 -9.97 -21.58
C GLU A 27 0.88 -11.01 -20.45
N ALA A 28 1.49 -10.69 -19.30
CA ALA A 28 1.28 -11.44 -18.08
C ALA A 28 -0.17 -11.24 -17.63
N ASN A 29 -0.91 -12.34 -17.51
CA ASN A 29 -2.24 -12.34 -16.92
C ASN A 29 -2.09 -12.14 -15.40
N GLU A 30 -2.15 -10.88 -14.94
CA GLU A 30 -2.12 -10.56 -13.51
C GLU A 30 -3.39 -11.06 -12.85
N ALA A 31 -3.25 -12.06 -11.97
CA ALA A 31 -4.34 -12.47 -11.09
C ALA A 31 -4.69 -11.28 -10.18
N THR A 32 -5.84 -10.65 -10.42
CA THR A 32 -6.31 -9.53 -9.63
C THR A 32 -6.60 -10.01 -8.20
N ALA A 33 -6.04 -9.31 -7.21
CA ALA A 33 -6.30 -9.61 -5.81
C ALA A 33 -7.82 -9.51 -5.53
N PRO A 34 -8.38 -10.39 -4.69
CA PRO A 34 -9.78 -10.28 -4.32
C PRO A 34 -10.04 -8.93 -3.63
N PRO A 35 -11.25 -8.36 -3.74
CA PRO A 35 -11.54 -7.00 -3.29
C PRO A 35 -11.19 -6.71 -1.82
N TRP A 36 -11.33 -7.71 -0.94
CA TRP A 36 -11.03 -7.58 0.50
C TRP A 36 -9.52 -7.61 0.84
N GLN A 37 -8.65 -7.89 -0.13
CA GLN A 37 -7.19 -7.75 -0.01
C GLN A 37 -6.68 -6.40 -0.54
N VAL A 38 -7.58 -5.54 -1.02
CA VAL A 38 -7.26 -4.20 -1.49
C VAL A 38 -7.68 -3.18 -0.43
N LEU A 39 -6.85 -2.17 -0.21
CA LEU A 39 -7.14 -1.10 0.75
C LEU A 39 -8.39 -0.32 0.31
N TYR A 40 -9.34 -0.16 1.23
CA TYR A 40 -10.55 0.63 0.99
C TYR A 40 -10.20 2.10 0.87
N GLN A 41 -10.71 2.74 -0.18
CA GLN A 41 -10.43 4.13 -0.56
C GLN A 41 -11.68 4.81 -1.13
N GLY A 42 -11.66 6.14 -1.25
CA GLY A 42 -12.75 6.91 -1.85
C GLY A 42 -14.09 6.69 -1.16
N ASP A 43 -15.15 6.48 -1.93
CA ASP A 43 -16.51 6.31 -1.42
C ASP A 43 -16.68 5.04 -0.58
N GLU A 44 -15.87 4.00 -0.81
CA GLU A 44 -15.90 2.77 0.01
C GLU A 44 -15.30 2.99 1.40
N ALA A 45 -14.42 3.99 1.54
CA ALA A 45 -13.83 4.35 2.82
C ALA A 45 -14.57 5.48 3.54
N THR A 46 -15.02 6.49 2.80
CA THR A 46 -15.50 7.78 3.36
C THR A 46 -16.89 8.18 2.87
N GLY A 47 -17.55 7.33 2.07
CA GLY A 47 -18.88 7.62 1.54
C GLY A 47 -19.95 7.65 2.63
N SER A 48 -21.07 8.32 2.34
CA SER A 48 -22.18 8.50 3.29
C SER A 48 -22.79 7.20 3.85
N GLN A 49 -22.57 6.07 3.17
CA GLN A 49 -23.00 4.74 3.59
C GLN A 49 -22.04 4.06 4.58
N VAL A 50 -20.83 4.61 4.76
CA VAL A 50 -19.83 4.08 5.68
C VAL A 50 -20.08 4.68 7.06
N ILE A 51 -20.33 3.85 8.06
CA ILE A 51 -20.54 4.34 9.43
C ILE A 51 -19.18 4.62 10.09
N ALA A 52 -18.28 3.64 10.06
CA ALA A 52 -16.90 3.74 10.54
C ALA A 52 -16.01 2.74 9.80
N LEU A 53 -14.70 3.00 9.74
CA LEU A 53 -13.75 2.09 9.10
C LEU A 53 -12.39 2.11 9.82
N TRP A 54 -11.92 0.95 10.29
CA TRP A 54 -10.56 0.79 10.84
C TRP A 54 -9.76 -0.17 9.97
N GLN A 55 -8.73 0.34 9.28
CA GLN A 55 -7.89 -0.45 8.38
C GLN A 55 -6.58 -0.92 9.05
N PHE A 56 -6.32 -0.51 10.30
CA PHE A 56 -5.11 -0.84 11.06
C PHE A 56 -3.80 -0.54 10.33
N LEU A 57 -3.76 0.60 9.64
CA LEU A 57 -2.53 1.09 9.00
C LEU A 57 -1.46 1.39 10.07
N PRO A 58 -0.17 1.08 9.81
CA PRO A 58 0.90 1.35 10.76
C PRO A 58 0.95 2.82 11.23
N GLY A 59 0.91 3.04 12.54
CA GLY A 59 0.90 4.37 13.18
C GLY A 59 -0.46 5.07 13.18
N ARG A 60 -1.51 4.43 12.64
CA ARG A 60 -2.87 4.98 12.48
C ARG A 60 -3.91 3.95 12.94
N GLU A 61 -3.53 2.99 13.77
CA GLU A 61 -4.33 1.80 14.08
C GLU A 61 -5.56 2.10 14.92
N LEU A 62 -5.52 3.21 15.66
CA LEU A 62 -6.64 3.71 16.44
C LEU A 62 -7.63 4.52 15.60
N GLU A 63 -7.25 4.95 14.40
CA GLU A 63 -7.99 5.97 13.69
C GLU A 63 -9.16 5.41 12.89
N ASP A 64 -10.30 6.09 12.97
CA ASP A 64 -11.41 5.89 12.05
C ASP A 64 -11.08 6.52 10.68
N ASN A 65 -10.74 5.66 9.73
CA ASN A 65 -10.41 6.02 8.37
C ASN A 65 -11.62 6.48 7.54
N SER A 66 -12.84 6.40 8.07
CA SER A 66 -14.01 7.00 7.43
C SER A 66 -14.08 8.52 7.58
N GLY A 67 -13.38 9.08 8.57
CA GLY A 67 -13.41 10.51 8.87
C GLY A 67 -14.60 10.92 9.76
N HIS A 68 -15.40 9.98 10.27
CA HIS A 68 -16.54 10.27 11.15
C HIS A 68 -16.16 10.38 12.64
N GLY A 69 -14.88 10.20 12.98
CA GLY A 69 -14.34 10.46 14.31
C GLY A 69 -14.61 9.35 15.32
N HIS A 70 -14.84 8.13 14.86
CA HIS A 70 -15.03 6.94 15.70
C HIS A 70 -13.69 6.30 16.09
N ASP A 71 -12.73 7.09 16.58
CA ASP A 71 -11.42 6.54 16.96
C ASP A 71 -11.53 5.51 18.09
N LEU A 72 -10.74 4.45 17.96
CA LEU A 72 -10.67 3.36 18.92
C LEU A 72 -9.91 3.77 20.17
N ARG A 73 -10.22 3.06 21.26
CA ARG A 73 -9.42 2.97 22.47
C ARG A 73 -9.20 1.51 22.80
N LEU A 74 -7.95 1.14 23.08
CA LEU A 74 -7.61 -0.20 23.53
C LEU A 74 -8.11 -0.45 24.97
N ARG A 75 -8.46 -1.69 25.25
CA ARG A 75 -8.90 -2.17 26.56
C ARG A 75 -8.11 -3.41 26.95
N GLY A 76 -7.90 -3.57 28.26
CA GLY A 76 -7.22 -4.72 28.80
C GLY A 76 -5.80 -4.86 28.26
N GLN A 77 -5.43 -6.07 27.85
CA GLN A 77 -4.10 -6.37 27.33
C GLN A 77 -4.02 -6.28 25.80
N SER A 78 -5.11 -5.89 25.14
CA SER A 78 -5.13 -5.77 23.69
C SER A 78 -4.13 -4.76 23.19
N ARG A 79 -3.56 -5.07 22.03
CA ARG A 79 -2.49 -4.29 21.41
C ARG A 79 -2.53 -4.43 19.90
N PHE A 80 -1.87 -3.51 19.21
CA PHE A 80 -1.59 -3.66 17.80
C PHE A 80 -0.25 -4.35 17.59
N VAL A 81 -0.23 -5.28 16.65
CA VAL A 81 0.98 -5.99 16.23
C VAL A 81 1.04 -6.03 14.71
N ALA A 82 2.23 -6.25 14.16
CA ALA A 82 2.40 -6.45 12.72
C ALA A 82 1.77 -7.79 12.26
N GLY A 83 1.53 -7.91 10.95
CA GLY A 83 1.03 -9.13 10.31
C GLY A 83 -0.46 -9.10 9.96
N GLY A 84 -1.08 -7.92 9.94
CA GLY A 84 -2.41 -7.73 9.40
C GLY A 84 -2.42 -7.57 7.88
N VAL A 85 -3.62 -7.61 7.28
CA VAL A 85 -3.81 -7.52 5.82
C VAL A 85 -3.17 -6.26 5.23
N PHE A 86 -3.25 -5.13 5.95
CA PHE A 86 -2.71 -3.83 5.52
C PHE A 86 -1.52 -3.34 6.36
N GLY A 87 -0.85 -4.25 7.08
CA GLY A 87 0.28 -3.93 7.94
C GLY A 87 0.08 -4.45 9.36
N ASN A 88 -0.70 -3.75 10.17
CA ASN A 88 -0.96 -4.12 11.56
C ASN A 88 -2.34 -4.76 11.74
N CYS A 89 -2.54 -5.41 12.89
CA CYS A 89 -3.81 -6.00 13.31
C CYS A 89 -4.02 -5.83 14.81
N LEU A 90 -5.29 -5.94 15.23
CA LEU A 90 -5.67 -5.94 16.63
C LEU A 90 -5.52 -7.35 17.21
N GLU A 91 -4.62 -7.50 18.19
CA GLU A 91 -4.51 -8.71 18.99
C GLU A 91 -5.36 -8.57 20.26
N CYS A 92 -6.23 -9.55 20.50
CA CYS A 92 -7.10 -9.61 21.67
C CYS A 92 -6.81 -10.84 22.50
N PHE A 93 -6.90 -10.67 23.82
CA PHE A 93 -6.64 -11.74 24.78
C PHE A 93 -7.89 -12.05 25.59
N ARG A 94 -7.98 -13.31 26.03
CA ARG A 94 -8.99 -13.77 26.98
C ARG A 94 -8.77 -13.09 28.35
N SER A 95 -9.84 -12.81 29.09
CA SER A 95 -9.71 -12.46 30.51
C SER A 95 -9.09 -13.62 31.30
N THR A 96 -8.04 -13.37 32.07
CA THR A 96 -7.28 -14.39 32.80
C THR A 96 -7.69 -14.52 34.28
N GLY A 97 -8.59 -13.67 34.77
CA GLY A 97 -9.07 -13.68 36.16
C GLY A 97 -10.41 -14.38 36.39
N GLU A 98 -10.85 -14.45 37.65
CA GLU A 98 -12.18 -14.97 38.04
C GLU A 98 -13.34 -14.10 37.53
N SER A 99 -13.09 -12.80 37.31
CA SER A 99 -14.06 -11.87 36.72
C SER A 99 -13.77 -11.63 35.25
N ASP A 100 -14.84 -11.52 34.46
CA ASP A 100 -14.72 -11.06 33.08
C ASP A 100 -14.20 -9.62 33.06
N THR A 101 -13.17 -9.38 32.28
CA THR A 101 -12.49 -8.09 32.14
C THR A 101 -12.45 -7.72 30.68
N ALA A 102 -12.86 -6.50 30.36
CA ALA A 102 -12.94 -6.02 28.99
C ALA A 102 -11.56 -6.07 28.29
N ASN A 103 -11.51 -6.74 27.16
CA ASN A 103 -10.39 -6.74 26.21
C ASN A 103 -10.87 -6.26 24.83
N GLY A 104 -9.94 -5.98 23.94
CA GLY A 104 -10.19 -5.52 22.57
C GLY A 104 -10.11 -4.01 22.42
N ALA A 105 -10.84 -3.48 21.45
CA ALA A 105 -10.95 -2.05 21.19
C ALA A 105 -12.41 -1.60 21.37
N VAL A 106 -12.59 -0.33 21.71
CA VAL A 106 -13.91 0.28 21.91
C VAL A 106 -13.93 1.68 21.34
N VAL A 107 -15.08 2.10 20.84
CA VAL A 107 -15.35 3.48 20.44
C VAL A 107 -16.32 4.12 21.42
N LYS A 108 -16.38 5.45 21.43
CA LYS A 108 -17.38 6.16 22.22
C LYS A 108 -18.78 5.81 21.72
N ASN A 109 -19.72 5.58 22.64
CA ASN A 109 -21.12 5.44 22.29
C ASN A 109 -21.60 6.71 21.54
N HIS A 110 -22.22 6.53 20.38
CA HIS A 110 -22.66 7.60 19.50
C HIS A 110 -23.97 7.20 18.82
N PRO A 111 -24.97 8.09 18.67
CA PRO A 111 -26.26 7.75 18.06
C PRO A 111 -26.19 7.29 16.60
N ALA A 112 -25.05 7.51 15.93
CA ALA A 112 -24.80 7.04 14.57
C ALA A 112 -24.21 5.62 14.51
N LEU A 113 -23.99 4.97 15.66
CA LEU A 113 -23.50 3.60 15.80
C LEU A 113 -24.58 2.66 16.35
#